data_AF-A0A644YZX8-F1
#
_entry.id   AF-A0A644YZX8-F1
#
_cell.length_a   1.000
_cell.length_b   1.000
_cell.length_c   1.000
_cell.angle_alpha   90.00
_cell.angle_beta   90.00
_cell.angle_gamma   90.00
#
_symmetry.space_group_name_H-M   'P 1'
#
loop_
_entity.id
_entity.type
_entity.pdbx_description
1 polymer ?
#
loop_
_entity_poly.entity_id
_entity_poly.type
_entity_poly.pdbx_seq_one_letter_code
_entity_poly.pdbx_strand_id
1 'polypeptide(L)' 'MNGSFLEFIKEHKFTIILVLIGLILSILFFTIGFWKTILLMLILALCFFVGFLLDKGGLEGLKDFFNKLFTKNNKTV' A
#
# COMPACT_ATOMS: atom_id res chain seq x y z
N MET A 1 17.15 -30.97 29.17
CA MET A 1 16.20 -29.89 28.82
C MET A 1 16.12 -29.66 27.29
N ASN A 2 16.24 -30.72 26.47
CA ASN A 2 16.24 -30.63 24.99
C ASN A 2 15.11 -31.44 24.33
N GLY A 3 14.23 -32.10 25.09
CA GLY A 3 13.16 -32.96 24.57
C GLY A 3 11.82 -32.25 24.33
N SER A 4 11.47 -31.27 25.16
CA SER A 4 10.13 -30.67 25.19
C SER A 4 9.81 -29.81 23.96
N PHE A 5 10.82 -29.12 23.39
CA PHE A 5 10.63 -28.28 22.20
C PHE A 5 10.45 -29.11 20.92
N LEU A 6 11.14 -30.25 20.80
CA LEU A 6 10.99 -31.12 19.63
C LEU A 6 9.63 -31.83 19.62
N GLU A 7 9.08 -32.15 20.81
CA GLU A 7 7.73 -32.68 20.94
C GLU A 7 6.67 -31.66 20.53
N PHE A 8 6.81 -30.40 20.96
CA PHE A 8 5.91 -29.31 20.56
C PHE A 8 5.90 -29.05 19.04
N ILE A 9 7.07 -29.11 18.39
CA ILE A 9 7.19 -28.98 16.92
C ILE A 9 6.56 -30.20 16.20
N LYS A 10 6.61 -31.39 16.80
CA LYS A 10 5.98 -32.60 16.26
C LYS A 10 4.45 -32.53 16.34
N GLU A 11 3.92 -31.99 17.44
CA GLU A 11 2.47 -31.89 17.67
C GLU A 11 1.82 -30.80 16.79
N HIS A 12 2.51 -29.67 16.58
CA HIS A 12 2.02 -28.55 15.76
C HIS A 12 2.62 -28.49 14.35
N LYS A 13 3.07 -29.63 13.82
CA LYS A 13 3.78 -29.72 12.53
C LYS A 13 3.00 -29.07 11.37
N PHE A 14 1.68 -29.23 11.35
CA PHE A 14 0.81 -28.64 10.33
C PHE A 14 0.71 -27.11 10.43
N THR A 15 0.62 -26.56 11.64
CA THR A 15 0.58 -25.11 11.85
C THR A 15 1.89 -24.47 11.40
N ILE A 16 3.03 -25.10 11.72
CA ILE A 16 4.36 -24.62 11.28
C ILE A 16 4.48 -24.66 9.75
N ILE A 17 4.03 -25.75 9.10
CA ILE A 17 4.05 -25.85 7.62
C ILE A 17 3.14 -24.78 6.98
N LEU A 18 1.95 -24.54 7.54
CA LEU A 18 1.01 -23.54 7.02
C LEU A 18 1.57 -22.12 7.16
N VAL A 19 2.17 -21.80 8.30
CA VAL A 19 2.83 -20.52 8.53
C VAL A 19 4.00 -20.35 7.57
N LEU A 20 4.81 -21.40 7.36
CA LEU A 20 5.94 -21.36 6.43
C LEU A 20 5.50 -21.16 4.97
N ILE A 21 4.45 -21.88 4.54
CA ILE A 21 3.83 -21.67 3.21
C ILE A 21 3.28 -20.25 3.11
N GLY A 22 2.54 -19.78 4.11
CA GLY A 22 1.94 -18.45 4.11
C GLY A 22 2.99 -17.36 4.06
N LEU A 23 4.12 -17.54 4.75
CA LEU A 23 5.26 -16.63 4.73
C LEU A 23 5.93 -16.60 3.34
N ILE A 24 6.18 -17.77 2.74
CA ILE A 24 6.70 -17.86 1.36
C ILE A 24 5.75 -17.19 0.37
N LEU A 25 4.45 -17.47 0.47
CA LEU A 25 3.44 -16.91 -0.43
C LEU A 25 3.33 -15.40 -0.26
N SER A 26 3.34 -14.92 0.98
CA SER A 26 3.30 -13.50 1.32
C SER A 26 4.52 -12.77 0.77
N ILE A 27 5.72 -13.29 0.98
CA ILE A 27 6.96 -12.73 0.40
C ILE A 27 6.90 -12.74 -1.12
N LEU A 28 6.45 -13.84 -1.74
CA LEU A 28 6.34 -13.93 -3.18
C LEU A 28 5.32 -12.91 -3.73
N PHE A 29 4.18 -12.73 -3.07
CA PHE A 29 3.16 -11.74 -3.42
C PHE A 29 3.64 -10.30 -3.22
N PHE A 30 4.41 -10.06 -2.16
CA PHE A 30 5.03 -8.76 -1.89
C PHE A 30 6.08 -8.44 -2.97
N THR A 31 6.85 -9.44 -3.39
CA THR A 31 7.85 -9.36 -4.47
C THR A 31 7.22 -9.24 -5.86
N ILE A 32 6.11 -9.93 -6.15
CA ILE A 32 5.43 -9.91 -7.46
C ILE A 32 4.91 -8.51 -7.81
N GLY A 33 4.81 -7.64 -6.81
CA GLY A 33 4.59 -6.22 -7.02
C GLY A 33 3.36 -5.69 -6.33
N PHE A 34 2.84 -6.29 -5.25
CA PHE A 34 1.72 -5.71 -4.49
C PHE A 34 1.92 -4.21 -4.22
N TRP A 35 3.13 -3.83 -3.78
CA TRP A 35 3.49 -2.43 -3.57
C TRP A 35 3.58 -1.63 -4.89
N LYS A 36 4.13 -2.23 -5.95
CA LYS A 36 4.22 -1.62 -7.29
C LYS A 36 2.83 -1.36 -7.88
N THR A 37 1.87 -2.27 -7.71
CA THR A 37 0.51 -2.15 -8.21
C THR A 37 -0.29 -1.10 -7.45
N ILE A 38 -0.15 -1.05 -6.11
CA ILE A 38 -0.74 0.04 -5.31
C ILE A 38 -0.14 1.39 -5.69
N LEU A 39 1.19 1.48 -5.83
CA LEU A 39 1.86 2.70 -6.25
C LEU A 39 1.42 3.15 -7.65
N LEU A 40 1.30 2.21 -8.59
CA LEU A 40 0.83 2.46 -9.95
C LEU A 40 -0.64 2.90 -9.96
N MET A 41 -1.51 2.24 -9.20
CA MET A 41 -2.92 2.62 -9.06
C MET A 41 -3.05 4.03 -8.44
N LEU A 42 -2.23 4.35 -7.43
CA LEU A 42 -2.21 5.67 -6.79
C LEU A 42 -1.78 6.77 -7.78
N ILE A 43 -0.72 6.53 -8.55
CA ILE A 43 -0.23 7.48 -9.55
C ILE A 43 -1.26 7.64 -10.68
N LEU A 44 -1.84 6.55 -11.17
CA LEU A 44 -2.90 6.60 -12.19
C LEU A 44 -4.12 7.37 -11.69
N ALA A 45 -4.56 7.12 -10.45
CA ALA A 45 -5.66 7.84 -9.83
C ALA A 45 -5.36 9.33 -9.69
N LEU A 46 -4.17 9.70 -9.24
CA LEU A 46 -3.74 11.11 -9.16
C LEU A 46 -3.67 11.76 -10.53
N CYS A 47 -3.05 11.09 -11.52
CA CYS A 47 -2.94 11.60 -12.88
C CYS A 47 -4.31 11.77 -13.53
N PHE A 48 -5.19 10.79 -13.35
CA PHE A 48 -6.58 10.85 -13.80
C PHE A 48 -7.36 11.97 -13.11
N PHE A 49 -7.21 12.12 -11.79
CA PHE A 49 -7.89 13.17 -11.04
C PHE A 49 -7.43 14.57 -11.46
N VAL A 50 -6.13 14.76 -11.63
CA VAL A 50 -5.53 15.99 -12.17
C VAL A 50 -6.05 16.24 -13.59
N GLY A 51 -6.01 15.24 -14.48
CA GLY A 51 -6.53 15.35 -15.84
C GLY A 51 -8.02 15.69 -15.89
N PHE A 52 -8.84 15.09 -15.02
CA PHE A 52 -10.27 15.35 -14.91
C PHE A 52 -10.58 16.77 -14.44
N LEU A 53 -9.79 17.31 -13.50
CA LEU A 53 -9.89 18.71 -13.08
C LEU A 53 -9.48 19.67 -14.20
N LEU A 54 -8.45 19.30 -14.97
CA LEU A 54 -7.99 20.06 -16.13
C LEU A 54 -9.04 20.07 -17.25
N ASP A 55 -9.75 18.97 -17.46
CA ASP A 55 -10.81 18.86 -18.48
C ASP A 55 -12.03 19.72 -18.14
N LYS A 56 -12.40 19.81 -16.85
CA LYS A 56 -13.55 20.61 -16.39
C LYS A 56 -13.33 22.12 -16.31
N GLY A 57 -12.09 22.59 -16.15
CA GLY A 57 -11.81 24.00 -15.85
C GLY A 57 -10.43 24.49 -16.30
N GLY A 58 -9.73 23.72 -17.13
CA GLY A 58 -8.40 24.04 -17.61
C GLY A 58 -7.32 24.07 -16.51
N LEU A 59 -6.17 24.64 -16.88
CA LEU A 59 -5.04 24.92 -15.98
C LEU A 59 -5.42 25.84 -14.81
N GLU A 60 -6.46 26.66 -14.99
CA GLU A 60 -6.95 27.61 -13.99
C GLU A 60 -7.69 26.90 -12.86
N GLY A 61 -8.56 25.94 -13.19
CA GLY A 61 -9.22 25.08 -12.19
C GLY A 61 -8.22 24.30 -11.35
N LEU A 62 -7.22 23.68 -11.98
CA LEU A 62 -6.17 22.96 -11.25
C LEU A 62 -5.35 23.88 -10.34
N LYS A 63 -4.98 25.08 -10.81
CA LYS A 63 -4.28 26.08 -9.99
C LYS A 63 -5.12 26.54 -8.80
N ASP A 64 -6.42 26.77 -8.97
CA ASP A 64 -7.30 27.19 -7.87
C ASP A 64 -7.44 26.10 -6.80
N PHE A 65 -7.59 24.83 -7.21
CA PHE A 65 -7.62 23.69 -6.29
C PHE A 65 -6.29 23.51 -5.53
N PHE A 66 -5.15 23.62 -6.22
CA PHE A 66 -3.84 23.51 -5.58
C PHE A 66 -3.59 24.66 -4.61
N ASN A 67 -3.98 25.88 -5.00
CA ASN A 67 -3.92 27.05 -4.13
C ASN A 67 -4.81 26.85 -2.89
N LYS A 68 -6.04 26.35 -3.04
CA LYS A 68 -6.90 26.02 -1.89
C LYS A 68 -6.32 24.93 -0.97
N LEU A 69 -5.67 23.90 -1.54
CA LEU A 69 -5.03 22.83 -0.76
C LEU A 69 -3.79 23.33 0.02
N PHE A 70 -2.94 24.16 -0.60
CA PHE A 70 -1.73 24.67 0.04
C PHE A 70 -1.96 25.91 0.93
N THR A 71 -2.93 26.76 0.59
CA THR A 71 -3.19 28.00 1.36
C THR A 71 -3.86 27.71 2.71
N LYS A 72 -4.47 26.53 2.89
CA LYS A 72 -5.08 26.12 4.17
C LYS A 72 -4.05 25.94 5.30
N ASN A 73 -2.76 25.79 5.00
CA ASN A 73 -1.71 25.53 5.99
C ASN A 73 -0.99 26.80 6.52
N ASN A 74 -1.46 28.01 6.18
CA ASN A 74 -0.79 29.27 6.57
C ASN A 74 -1.71 30.31 7.25
N LYS A 75 -2.81 29.88 7.88
CA LYS A 75 -3.85 30.80 8.41
C LYS A 75 -4.31 30.52 9.84
N THR A 76 -3.63 29.71 10.64
CA THR A 76 -3.94 29.64 12.08
C THR A 76 -2.71 29.28 12.90
N VAL A 77 -2.28 30.30 13.65
CA VAL A 77 -1.31 30.43 14.76
C VAL A 77 0.18 30.40 14.43
#